data_AF-A0A5R8MRN5-F1
#
_entry.id   AF-A0A5R8MRN5-F1
#
_cell.length_a   1.000
_cell.length_b   1.000
_cell.length_c   1.000
_cell.angle_alpha   90.00
_cell.angle_beta   90.00
_cell.angle_gamma   90.00
#
_symmetry.space_group_name_H-M   'P 1'
#
loop_
_entity.id
_entity.type
_entity.pdbx_description
1 polymer ?
#
loop_
_entity_poly.entity_id
_entity_poly.type
_entity_poly.pdbx_seq_one_letter_code
_entity_poly.pdbx_strand_id
1 'polypeptide(L)'
;MPCYRCGARQTDPVRGASPWQRGVRDESQVLICPDCQRLHDHDLDSCSTCGSTTLICRLGEVECRSCGAVRMARSDTLTVSVPPPPGLSAEVEAALNRVLGRA
;
A
#
# COMPACT_ATOMS: atom_id res chain seq x y z
N MET A 1 0.21 -12.56 -0.52
CA MET A 1 0.70 -12.09 -1.84
C MET A 1 1.66 -13.12 -2.39
N PRO A 2 1.45 -13.64 -3.62
CA PRO A 2 2.44 -14.47 -4.29
C PRO A 2 3.63 -13.63 -4.77
N CYS A 3 4.68 -14.29 -5.27
CA CYS A 3 5.76 -13.64 -5.99
C CYS A 3 5.18 -12.93 -7.22
N TYR A 4 5.52 -11.65 -7.41
CA TYR A 4 4.97 -10.89 -8.53
C TYR A 4 5.43 -11.43 -9.91
N ARG A 5 6.57 -12.12 -9.95
CA ARG A 5 7.19 -12.61 -11.19
C ARG A 5 6.70 -14.00 -11.60
N CYS A 6 6.75 -14.98 -10.68
CA CYS A 6 6.40 -16.37 -10.99
C CYS A 6 5.11 -16.87 -10.35
N GLY A 7 4.45 -16.07 -9.51
CA GLY A 7 3.21 -16.48 -8.82
C GLY A 7 3.41 -17.46 -7.66
N ALA A 8 4.65 -17.86 -7.34
CA ALA A 8 4.94 -18.73 -6.20
C ALA A 8 4.33 -18.16 -4.92
N ARG A 9 3.79 -19.01 -4.04
CA ARG A 9 3.25 -18.58 -2.75
C ARG A 9 4.27 -18.81 -1.65
N GLN A 10 4.36 -17.87 -0.73
CA GLN A 10 5.15 -18.07 0.49
C GLN A 10 4.51 -19.21 1.29
N THR A 11 5.30 -20.25 1.55
CA THR A 11 4.98 -21.28 2.54
C THR A 11 5.23 -20.72 3.94
N ASP A 12 4.61 -21.31 4.96
CA ASP A 12 4.71 -20.85 6.35
C ASP A 12 6.18 -20.56 6.74
N PRO A 13 6.53 -19.29 7.05
CA PRO A 13 7.90 -18.96 7.37
C PRO A 13 8.30 -19.64 8.69
N VAL A 14 9.39 -20.41 8.65
CA VAL A 14 10.12 -20.78 9.87
C VAL A 14 10.50 -19.51 10.64
N ARG A 15 10.56 -19.58 11.98
CA ARG A 15 10.97 -18.44 12.82
C ARG A 15 12.26 -17.81 12.27
N GLY A 16 12.22 -16.50 12.05
CA GLY A 16 13.38 -15.74 11.58
C GLY A 16 13.04 -14.75 10.48
N ALA A 17 14.10 -14.20 9.86
CA ALA A 17 13.95 -13.34 8.70
C ALA A 17 13.39 -14.14 7.51
N SER A 18 12.39 -13.59 6.84
CA SER A 18 11.85 -14.20 5.63
C SER A 18 12.91 -14.18 4.52
N PRO A 19 13.14 -15.29 3.79
CA PRO A 19 14.06 -15.29 2.66
C PRO A 19 13.48 -14.57 1.43
N TRP A 20 12.23 -14.07 1.52
CA TRP A 20 11.57 -13.34 0.45
C TRP A 20 11.92 -11.86 0.52
N GLN A 21 12.44 -11.32 -0.58
CA GLN A 21 12.67 -9.90 -0.73
C GLN A 21 11.33 -9.17 -0.89
N ARG A 22 11.26 -8.00 -0.26
CA ARG A 22 10.16 -7.05 -0.37
C ARG A 22 10.62 -5.87 -1.19
N GLY A 23 9.74 -5.37 -2.05
CA GLY A 23 9.96 -4.15 -2.82
C GLY A 23 8.65 -3.48 -3.17
N VAL A 24 8.72 -2.39 -3.91
CA VAL A 24 7.56 -1.67 -4.44
C VAL A 24 7.65 -1.68 -5.96
N ARG A 25 6.54 -1.94 -6.65
CA ARG A 25 6.42 -1.86 -8.12
C ARG A 25 5.07 -1.25 -8.43
N ASP A 26 5.07 -0.23 -9.31
CA ASP A 26 3.85 0.54 -9.62
C ASP A 26 3.17 0.97 -8.31
N GLU A 27 3.98 1.43 -7.35
CA GLU A 27 3.55 1.91 -6.04
C GLU A 27 2.81 0.88 -5.16
N SER A 28 2.82 -0.38 -5.57
CA SER A 28 2.24 -1.49 -4.84
C SER A 28 3.33 -2.32 -4.14
N GLN A 29 3.05 -2.74 -2.91
CA GLN A 29 3.97 -3.63 -2.19
C GLN A 29 4.00 -5.01 -2.88
N VAL A 30 5.19 -5.45 -3.30
CA VAL A 30 5.39 -6.76 -3.93
C VAL A 30 6.35 -7.64 -3.14
N LEU A 31 6.26 -8.95 -3.38
CA LEU A 31 7.17 -9.97 -2.88
C LEU A 31 7.93 -10.64 -4.03
N ILE A 32 9.19 -11.00 -3.79
CA ILE A 32 10.05 -11.73 -4.74
C ILE A 32 10.52 -13.02 -4.06
N CYS A 33 10.23 -14.18 -4.67
CA CYS A 33 10.68 -15.45 -4.13
C CYS A 33 12.21 -15.60 -4.27
N PRO A 34 12.86 -16.44 -3.44
CA PRO A 34 14.30 -16.66 -3.51
C PRO A 34 14.82 -17.06 -4.89
N ASP A 35 14.04 -17.82 -5.66
CA ASP A 35 14.41 -18.21 -7.03
C ASP A 35 14.42 -17.01 -7.97
N CYS A 36 13.38 -16.17 -7.91
CA CYS A 36 13.29 -14.98 -8.74
C CYS A 36 14.28 -13.89 -8.32
N GLN A 37 14.70 -13.83 -7.05
CA GLN A 37 15.73 -12.88 -6.57
C GLN A 37 17.09 -13.10 -7.23
N ARG A 38 17.42 -14.34 -7.63
CA ARG A 38 18.66 -14.66 -8.33
C ARG A 38 18.70 -14.13 -9.77
N LEU A 39 17.55 -13.82 -10.34
CA LEU A 39 17.45 -13.18 -11.64
C LEU A 39 17.74 -11.68 -11.48
N HIS A 40 18.48 -11.13 -12.42
CA HIS A 40 18.66 -9.68 -12.53
C HIS A 40 17.36 -9.00 -13.02
N ASP A 41 17.33 -7.68 -12.92
CA ASP A 41 16.29 -6.80 -13.46
C ASP A 41 14.88 -7.09 -12.93
N HIS A 42 14.67 -6.73 -11.67
CA HIS A 42 13.33 -6.54 -11.14
C HIS A 42 12.91 -5.10 -11.39
N ASP A 43 11.76 -4.90 -12.02
CA ASP A 43 11.16 -3.57 -12.23
C ASP A 43 10.61 -3.03 -10.91
N LEU A 44 11.51 -2.72 -9.97
CA LEU A 44 11.17 -2.12 -8.69
C LEU A 44 11.30 -0.61 -8.79
N ASP A 45 10.38 0.07 -8.11
CA ASP A 45 10.48 1.51 -7.87
C ASP A 45 11.77 1.79 -7.08
N SER A 46 12.48 2.83 -7.50
CA SER A 46 13.67 3.35 -6.80
C SER A 46 13.34 4.65 -6.07
N CYS A 47 13.99 4.87 -4.94
CA CYS A 47 13.94 6.15 -4.24
C CYS A 47 14.49 7.26 -5.12
N SER A 48 13.72 8.32 -5.37
CA SER A 48 14.17 9.49 -6.12
C SER A 48 15.30 10.27 -5.44
N THR A 49 15.47 10.10 -4.12
CA THR A 49 16.50 10.79 -3.34
C THR A 49 17.85 10.07 -3.33
N CYS A 50 17.84 8.73 -3.24
CA CYS A 50 19.07 7.94 -3.02
C CYS A 50 19.24 6.73 -3.95
N GLY A 51 18.30 6.47 -4.86
CA GLY A 51 18.33 5.35 -5.80
C GLY A 51 18.03 3.96 -5.20
N SER A 52 17.89 3.85 -3.87
CA SER A 52 17.60 2.56 -3.22
C SER A 52 16.23 2.00 -3.60
N THR A 53 16.17 0.69 -3.85
CA THR A 53 14.93 -0.08 -4.10
C THR A 53 14.33 -0.66 -2.83
N THR A 54 14.93 -0.41 -1.65
CA THR A 54 14.40 -0.82 -0.35
C THR A 54 13.27 0.11 0.07
N LEU A 55 12.15 0.00 -0.65
CA LEU A 55 10.94 0.77 -0.45
C LEU A 55 9.84 -0.05 0.23
N ILE A 56 8.98 0.64 0.98
CA ILE A 56 7.81 0.07 1.64
C ILE A 56 6.60 0.92 1.28
N CYS A 57 5.51 0.29 0.83
CA CYS A 57 4.24 0.98 0.60
C CYS A 57 3.24 0.65 1.73
N ARG A 58 2.72 1.67 2.40
CA ARG A 58 1.74 1.56 3.50
C ARG A 58 0.76 2.72 3.45
N LEU A 59 -0.54 2.42 3.53
CA LEU A 59 -1.60 3.43 3.67
C LEU A 59 -1.55 4.56 2.62
N GLY A 60 -1.10 4.28 1.40
CA GLY A 60 -0.99 5.28 0.34
C GLY A 60 0.31 6.08 0.36
N GLU A 61 1.27 5.74 1.22
CA GLU A 61 2.62 6.32 1.24
C GLU A 61 3.66 5.28 0.83
N VAL A 62 4.70 5.74 0.13
CA VAL A 62 5.91 4.97 -0.15
C VAL A 62 7.08 5.59 0.61
N GLU A 63 7.67 4.80 1.50
CA GLU A 63 8.82 5.17 2.32
C GLU A 63 10.08 4.41 1.85
N CYS A 64 11.19 5.14 1.71
CA CYS A 64 12.52 4.56 1.53
C CYS A 64 13.16 4.20 2.87
N ARG A 65 13.43 2.91 3.10
CA ARG A 65 14.09 2.43 4.31
C ARG A 65 15.58 2.79 4.40
N SER A 66 16.20 3.17 3.29
CA SER A 66 17.62 3.51 3.26
C SER A 66 17.90 4.97 3.68
N CYS A 67 17.07 5.93 3.28
CA CYS A 67 17.27 7.35 3.59
C CYS A 67 16.09 8.03 4.31
N GLY A 68 14.99 7.32 4.54
CA GLY A 68 13.80 7.83 5.22
C GLY A 68 12.91 8.75 4.39
N ALA A 69 13.19 8.94 3.09
CA ALA A 69 12.34 9.76 2.23
C ALA A 69 10.95 9.13 2.08
N VAL A 70 9.90 9.94 2.27
CA VAL A 70 8.50 9.53 2.14
C VAL A 70 7.86 10.30 0.99
N ARG A 71 7.08 9.60 0.15
CA ARG A 71 6.26 10.20 -0.90
C ARG A 71 4.87 9.59 -0.87
N MET A 72 3.87 10.32 -1.36
CA MET A 72 2.57 9.72 -1.66
C MET A 72 2.71 8.70 -2.79
N ALA A 73 2.04 7.55 -2.66
CA ALA A 73 1.71 6.70 -3.78
C ALA A 73 0.66 7.44 -4.63
N ARG A 74 0.82 7.44 -5.95
CA ARG A 74 -0.25 7.86 -6.86
C ARG A 74 -1.37 6.86 -6.68
N SER A 75 -2.42 7.31 -6.01
CA SER A 75 -3.69 6.63 -6.10
C SER A 75 -4.15 6.75 -7.55
N ASP A 76 -4.10 5.66 -8.30
CA ASP A 76 -4.75 5.57 -9.62
C ASP A 76 -6.29 5.65 -9.50
N THR A 77 -6.77 5.83 -8.26
CA THR A 77 -8.00 6.53 -7.95
C THR A 77 -7.94 7.92 -8.58
N LEU A 78 -8.31 7.98 -9.87
CA LEU A 78 -9.17 9.05 -10.37
C LEU A 78 -10.07 9.40 -9.19
N THR A 79 -9.88 10.58 -8.63
CA THR A 79 -10.75 11.12 -7.60
C THR A 79 -12.12 11.23 -8.23
N VAL A 80 -12.86 10.13 -8.21
CA VAL A 80 -14.29 10.14 -8.37
C VAL A 80 -14.72 10.89 -7.13
N SER A 81 -14.88 12.20 -7.29
CA SER A 81 -15.54 13.04 -6.33
C SER A 81 -16.98 12.55 -6.33
N VAL A 82 -17.23 11.47 -5.60
CA VAL A 82 -18.58 10.95 -5.40
C VAL A 82 -19.31 12.05 -4.66
N PRO A 83 -20.30 12.72 -5.27
CA PRO A 83 -21.07 13.70 -4.54
C PRO A 83 -21.68 12.98 -3.33
N PRO A 84 -21.63 13.58 -2.13
CA PRO A 84 -22.23 12.97 -0.96
C PRO A 84 -23.70 12.67 -1.28
N PRO A 85 -24.22 11.48 -0.91
CA PRO A 85 -25.62 11.16 -1.13
C PRO A 85 -26.50 12.28 -0.53
N PRO A 86 -27.42 12.86 -1.32
CA PRO A 86 -28.22 13.98 -0.85
C PRO A 86 -29.03 13.55 0.37
N GLY A 87 -29.00 14.35 1.43
CA GLY A 87 -29.82 14.14 2.63
C GLY A 87 -29.16 13.37 3.77
N LEU A 88 -27.97 12.78 3.61
CA LEU A 88 -27.28 12.09 4.72
C LEU A 88 -27.08 12.98 5.94
N SER A 89 -26.68 14.24 5.73
CA SER A 89 -26.48 15.19 6.83
C SER A 89 -27.77 15.43 7.62
N ALA A 90 -28.92 15.54 6.93
CA ALA A 90 -30.22 15.74 7.57
C ALA A 90 -30.68 14.50 8.33
N GLU A 91 -30.42 13.30 7.81
CA GLU A 91 -30.72 12.03 8.50
C GLU A 91 -29.89 11.87 9.78
N VAL A 92 -28.58 12.20 9.71
CA VAL A 92 -27.68 12.16 10.87
C VAL A 92 -28.09 13.18 11.93
N GLU A 93 -28.42 14.41 11.53
CA GLU A 93 -28.93 15.43 12.46
C GLU A 93 -30.24 14.99 13.14
N ALA A 94 -31.19 14.43 12.38
CA ALA A 94 -32.44 13.91 12.94
C ALA A 94 -32.20 12.77 13.94
N ALA A 95 -31.24 11.89 13.66
CA ALA A 95 -30.86 10.81 14.58
C ALA A 95 -30.22 11.36 15.86
N LEU A 96 -29.31 12.33 15.74
CA LEU A 96 -28.66 12.98 16.88
C LEU A 96 -29.66 13.72 17.77
N ASN A 97 -30.64 14.43 17.19
CA ASN A 97 -31.68 15.11 17.95
C ASN A 97 -32.56 14.13 18.75
N ARG A 98 -32.86 12.94 18.22
CA ARG A 98 -33.58 11.88 18.96
C ARG A 98 -32.77 11.34 20.13
N VAL A 99 -31.47 11.11 19.94
CA VAL A 99 -30.57 10.58 20.98
C VAL A 99 -30.32 11.62 22.09
N LEU A 100 -30.17 12.88 21.71
CA LEU A 100 -29.87 13.97 22.64
C LEU A 100 -31.12 14.58 23.30
N GLY A 101 -32.31 14.10 22.97
CA GLY A 101 -33.58 14.61 23.53
C GLY A 101 -33.86 16.07 23.16
N ARG A 102 -33.39 16.52 21.99
CA ARG A 102 -33.55 17.90 21.49
C ARG A 102 -34.75 18.06 20.54
N ALA A 103 -35.63 17.05 20.49
CA ALA A 103 -36.80 17.00 19.62
C ALA A 103 -38.02 17.64 20.29
#